data_AF-A0A0D6KN03-F1
#
_entry.id   AF-A0A0D6KN03-F1
#
_cell.length_a   1.000
_cell.length_b   1.000
_cell.length_c   1.000
_cell.angle_alpha   90.00
_cell.angle_beta   90.00
_cell.angle_gamma   90.00
#
_symmetry.space_group_name_H-M   'P 1'
#
loop_
_entity.id
_entity.type
_entity.pdbx_description
1 polymer ?
#
loop_
_entity_poly.entity_id
_entity_poly.type
_entity_poly.pdbx_seq_one_letter_code
_entity_poly.pdbx_strand_id
1 'polypeptide(L)'
;MCDFDKGFILCTCKDKEKPIVHNKNSRRYKQEQATTPKVYRWYLSTFKRYKSDDEPLMEGLYEFPAADIGKGLTDDWVLLNLNDRNCFDVDYTPQEGDNLVIQDAHKKWIYLSFIFQNGAWEKGHYNPFDIIQTLTMNGEVKQIFSY
;
A
#
# COMPACT_ATOMS: atom_id res chain seq x y z
N MET A 1 -9.21 -5.95 6.08
CA MET A 1 -10.45 -5.13 6.08
C MET A 1 -11.60 -6.02 6.50
N CYS A 2 -12.37 -5.63 7.52
CA CYS A 2 -13.19 -6.62 8.23
C CYS A 2 -14.58 -6.87 7.64
N ASP A 3 -15.21 -5.87 7.03
CA ASP A 3 -16.61 -5.97 6.63
C ASP A 3 -16.95 -4.78 5.72
N PHE A 4 -17.49 -5.00 4.52
CA PHE A 4 -17.92 -3.90 3.64
C PHE A 4 -19.37 -3.47 3.91
N ASP A 5 -20.16 -4.35 4.53
CA ASP A 5 -21.57 -4.11 4.81
C ASP A 5 -21.75 -3.17 6.01
N LYS A 6 -20.69 -2.99 6.81
CA LYS A 6 -20.62 -2.06 7.95
C LYS A 6 -19.85 -0.78 7.63
N GLY A 7 -19.60 -0.51 6.35
CA GLY A 7 -18.82 0.64 5.89
C GLY A 7 -17.32 0.35 5.78
N PHE A 8 -16.57 1.33 5.30
CA PHE A 8 -15.14 1.20 5.06
C PHE A 8 -14.34 1.35 6.36
N ILE A 9 -13.91 0.23 6.95
CA ILE A 9 -13.05 0.21 8.15
C ILE A 9 -11.79 -0.64 7.94
N LEU A 10 -10.64 0.03 8.12
CA LEU A 10 -9.29 -0.50 8.07
C LEU A 10 -8.92 -1.10 9.43
N CYS A 11 -9.17 -2.41 9.58
CA CYS A 11 -8.83 -3.11 10.82
C CYS A 11 -7.36 -3.50 10.91
N THR A 12 -6.77 -3.33 12.09
CA THR A 12 -5.51 -3.97 12.47
C THR A 12 -5.64 -5.50 12.40
N CYS A 13 -4.75 -6.14 11.64
CA CYS A 13 -4.73 -7.60 11.57
C CYS A 13 -3.97 -8.14 12.78
N LYS A 14 -4.63 -8.94 13.64
CA LYS A 14 -3.91 -9.89 14.49
C LYS A 14 -3.46 -11.04 13.59
N ASP A 15 -2.15 -11.28 13.49
CA ASP A 15 -1.62 -12.39 12.69
C ASP A 15 -2.26 -13.70 13.15
N LYS A 16 -3.18 -14.22 12.33
CA LYS A 16 -3.59 -15.62 12.45
C LYS A 16 -2.46 -16.43 11.85
N GLU A 17 -1.92 -17.38 12.61
CA GLU A 17 -0.91 -18.31 12.10
C GLU A 17 -1.40 -18.90 10.78
N LYS A 18 -0.56 -18.76 9.73
CA LYS A 18 -0.88 -19.36 8.44
C LYS A 18 -0.78 -20.87 8.60
N PRO A 19 -1.80 -21.65 8.22
CA PRO A 19 -1.68 -23.10 8.23
C PRO A 19 -0.56 -23.51 7.28
N ILE A 20 0.28 -24.45 7.72
CA ILE A 20 1.37 -25.00 6.91
C ILE A 20 0.75 -25.81 5.75
N VAL A 21 0.97 -25.36 4.52
CA VAL A 21 0.48 -26.04 3.32
C VAL A 21 1.60 -26.87 2.71
N HIS A 22 1.48 -28.19 2.82
CA HIS A 22 2.49 -29.13 2.31
C HIS A 22 2.42 -29.35 0.78
N ASN A 23 1.29 -29.07 0.11
CA ASN A 23 1.16 -29.26 -1.34
C ASN A 23 0.30 -28.17 -2.02
N LYS A 24 0.98 -27.15 -2.55
CA LYS A 24 0.38 -26.01 -3.27
C LYS A 24 -0.18 -26.35 -4.66
N ASN A 25 0.07 -27.55 -5.18
CA ASN A 25 -0.42 -27.97 -6.50
C ASN A 25 -1.66 -28.86 -6.43
N SER A 26 -2.05 -29.30 -5.23
CA SER A 26 -3.22 -30.15 -5.06
C SER A 26 -4.50 -29.46 -5.56
N ARG A 27 -5.40 -30.25 -6.16
CA ARG A 27 -6.70 -29.77 -6.64
C ARG A 27 -7.51 -29.13 -5.50
N ARG A 28 -7.44 -29.72 -4.30
CA ARG A 28 -8.05 -29.21 -3.07
C ARG A 28 -7.54 -27.82 -2.72
N TYR A 29 -6.22 -27.59 -2.72
CA TYR A 29 -5.65 -26.29 -2.42
C TYR A 29 -6.04 -25.21 -3.44
N LYS A 30 -6.05 -25.55 -4.74
CA LYS A 30 -6.49 -24.62 -5.78
C LYS A 30 -7.97 -24.25 -5.63
N GLN A 31 -8.80 -25.23 -5.27
CA GLN A 31 -10.23 -25.02 -5.03
C GLN A 31 -10.49 -24.20 -3.76
N GLU A 32 -9.79 -24.51 -2.66
CA GLU A 32 -9.81 -23.72 -1.42
C GLU A 32 -9.40 -22.26 -1.69
N GLN A 33 -8.33 -22.00 -2.45
CA GLN A 33 -7.94 -20.64 -2.84
C GLN A 33 -8.99 -19.93 -3.70
N ALA A 34 -9.61 -20.63 -4.65
CA ALA A 34 -10.69 -20.06 -5.46
C ALA A 34 -11.92 -19.68 -4.62
N THR A 35 -12.18 -20.42 -3.54
CA THR A 35 -13.28 -20.16 -2.60
C THR A 35 -12.87 -19.29 -1.40
N THR A 36 -11.58 -19.01 -1.21
CA THR A 36 -11.12 -18.19 -0.10
C THR A 36 -11.61 -16.77 -0.33
N PRO A 37 -12.29 -16.16 0.66
CA PRO A 37 -12.74 -14.78 0.53
C PRO A 37 -11.54 -13.88 0.20
N LYS A 38 -11.61 -13.09 -0.88
CA LYS A 38 -10.56 -12.09 -1.15
C LYS A 38 -10.39 -11.21 0.09
N VAL A 39 -9.23 -11.34 0.74
CA VAL A 39 -8.85 -10.53 1.89
C VAL A 39 -8.02 -9.37 1.34
N TYR A 40 -8.44 -8.14 1.61
CA TYR A 40 -7.62 -6.96 1.36
C TYR A 40 -6.76 -6.65 2.58
N ARG A 41 -5.51 -6.28 2.30
CA ARG A 41 -4.53 -5.83 3.28
C ARG A 41 -4.26 -4.35 3.06
N TRP A 42 -3.99 -3.65 4.13
CA TRP A 42 -3.58 -2.26 4.07
C TRP A 42 -2.27 -2.07 4.83
N TYR A 43 -1.51 -1.06 4.40
CA TYR A 43 -0.24 -0.64 4.98
C TYR A 43 -0.28 0.87 5.09
N LEU A 44 0.15 1.37 6.24
CA LEU A 44 0.31 2.79 6.47
C LEU A 44 1.77 3.06 6.82
N SER A 45 2.38 3.99 6.10
CA SER A 45 3.76 4.38 6.31
C SER A 45 3.91 5.88 6.11
N THR A 46 4.65 6.55 6.98
CA THR A 46 5.06 7.94 6.77
C THR A 46 6.32 7.99 5.93
N PHE A 47 6.29 8.73 4.82
CA PHE A 47 7.48 8.97 4.03
C PHE A 47 8.46 9.86 4.80
N LYS A 48 9.64 9.32 5.12
CA LYS A 48 10.76 10.10 5.63
C LYS A 48 11.69 10.39 4.46
N ARG A 49 11.96 11.67 4.17
CA ARG A 49 12.95 12.06 3.17
C ARG A 49 14.24 11.26 3.37
N TYR A 50 14.77 10.70 2.28
CA TYR A 50 16.09 10.10 2.25
C TYR A 50 17.12 11.14 2.73
N LYS A 51 18.03 10.72 3.62
CA LYS A 51 19.26 11.48 3.87
C LYS A 51 20.28 11.06 2.81
N SER A 52 21.13 12.00 2.38
CA SER A 52 22.14 11.80 1.34
C SER A 52 23.09 10.61 1.56
N ASP A 53 23.15 10.11 2.80
CA ASP A 53 24.10 9.09 3.24
C ASP A 53 23.48 7.68 3.26
N ASP A 54 22.19 7.55 2.93
CA ASP A 54 21.51 6.27 2.81
C ASP A 54 21.77 5.65 1.42
N GLU A 55 22.38 4.46 1.40
CA GLU A 55 22.65 3.69 0.17
C GLU A 55 21.39 3.61 -0.72
N PRO A 56 21.50 3.83 -2.06
CA PRO A 56 20.39 3.75 -2.99
C PRO A 56 19.94 2.29 -3.14
N LEU A 57 19.19 1.81 -2.17
CA LEU A 57 18.73 0.44 -2.09
C LEU A 57 17.40 0.30 -2.83
N MET A 58 17.49 -0.05 -4.10
CA MET A 58 16.91 -1.25 -4.70
C MET A 58 16.57 -1.03 -6.18
N GLU A 59 17.24 -1.77 -7.06
CA GLU A 59 16.70 -2.08 -8.38
C GLU A 59 15.47 -2.98 -8.19
N GLY A 60 14.35 -2.61 -8.80
CA GLY A 60 13.09 -3.33 -8.62
C GLY A 60 12.04 -2.98 -9.67
N LEU A 61 10.98 -3.78 -9.70
CA LEU A 61 9.81 -3.53 -10.53
C LEU A 61 8.88 -2.53 -9.83
N TYR A 62 8.49 -1.49 -10.55
CA TYR A 62 7.54 -0.49 -10.10
C TYR A 62 6.23 -0.63 -10.87
N GLU A 63 5.11 -0.70 -10.16
CA GLU A 63 3.78 -0.65 -10.77
C GLU A 63 3.02 0.57 -10.24
N PHE A 64 2.25 1.21 -11.11
CA PHE A 64 1.38 2.31 -10.72
C PHE A 64 0.14 1.80 -9.96
N PRO A 65 -0.40 2.60 -9.02
CA PRO A 65 -1.67 2.26 -8.37
C PRO A 65 -2.79 2.13 -9.41
N ALA A 66 -3.65 1.13 -9.20
CA ALA A 66 -4.88 0.98 -9.96
C ALA A 66 -5.95 1.96 -9.47
N ALA A 67 -6.97 2.21 -10.29
CA ALA A 67 -8.16 2.95 -9.88
C ALA A 67 -9.24 2.06 -9.22
N ASP A 68 -9.18 0.74 -9.44
CA ASP A 68 -10.15 -0.23 -8.93
C ASP A 68 -9.45 -1.58 -8.67
N ILE A 69 -9.62 -2.13 -7.46
CA ILE A 69 -9.08 -3.43 -7.06
C ILE A 69 -10.17 -4.49 -6.78
N GLY A 70 -11.39 -4.21 -7.21
CA GLY A 70 -12.58 -5.06 -7.19
C GLY A 70 -13.44 -4.92 -5.95
N LYS A 71 -14.63 -5.53 -5.98
CA LYS A 71 -15.63 -5.51 -4.89
C LYS A 71 -16.04 -4.09 -4.45
N GLY A 72 -16.05 -3.14 -5.38
CA GLY A 72 -16.39 -1.74 -5.10
C GLY A 72 -15.28 -0.93 -4.43
N LEU A 73 -14.06 -1.49 -4.30
CA LEU A 73 -12.87 -0.74 -3.88
C LEU A 73 -12.29 0.04 -5.05
N THR A 74 -12.91 1.17 -5.33
CA THR A 74 -12.36 2.20 -6.22
C THR A 74 -11.61 3.25 -5.43
N ASP A 75 -10.66 3.92 -6.08
CA ASP A 75 -9.93 5.03 -5.51
C ASP A 75 -10.85 6.16 -5.02
N ASP A 76 -11.86 6.54 -5.81
CA ASP A 76 -12.85 7.57 -5.48
C ASP A 76 -13.65 7.21 -4.23
N TRP A 77 -14.12 5.95 -4.14
CA TRP A 77 -14.92 5.52 -3.01
C TRP A 77 -14.10 5.48 -1.72
N VAL A 78 -12.85 5.01 -1.79
CA VAL A 78 -11.95 5.01 -0.64
C VAL A 78 -11.60 6.45 -0.23
N LEU A 79 -11.26 7.31 -1.19
CA LEU A 79 -10.90 8.70 -0.93
C LEU A 79 -12.03 9.49 -0.27
N LEU A 80 -13.27 9.27 -0.73
CA LEU A 80 -14.46 9.84 -0.11
C LEU A 80 -14.55 9.46 1.37
N ASN A 81 -14.37 8.18 1.70
CA ASN A 81 -14.45 7.70 3.08
C ASN A 81 -13.29 8.24 3.94
N LEU A 82 -12.06 8.23 3.42
CA LEU A 82 -10.86 8.70 4.13
C LEU A 82 -10.94 10.17 4.53
N ASN A 83 -11.55 11.01 3.69
CA ASN A 83 -11.69 12.44 3.95
C ASN A 83 -12.97 12.83 4.72
N ASP A 84 -13.93 11.91 4.85
CA ASP A 84 -15.17 12.11 5.60
C ASP A 84 -15.00 11.78 7.10
N ARG A 85 -14.23 10.73 7.41
CA ARG A 85 -14.10 10.21 8.79
C ARG A 85 -12.82 9.41 9.02
N ASN A 86 -12.50 9.18 10.29
CA ASN A 86 -11.48 8.19 10.66
C ASN A 86 -11.97 6.78 10.27
N CYS A 87 -11.26 6.18 9.30
CA CYS A 87 -11.56 4.83 8.79
C CYS A 87 -10.73 3.73 9.47
N PHE A 88 -9.90 4.06 10.45
CA PHE A 88 -9.05 3.10 11.15
C PHE A 88 -9.75 2.58 12.41
N ASP A 89 -9.56 1.30 12.74
CA ASP A 89 -10.07 0.70 13.98
C ASP A 89 -9.27 1.13 15.24
N VAL A 90 -8.34 2.05 15.05
CA VAL A 90 -7.51 2.67 16.08
C VAL A 90 -7.71 4.18 16.03
N ASP A 91 -7.44 4.85 17.16
CA ASP A 91 -7.40 6.31 17.19
C ASP A 91 -6.17 6.80 16.45
N TYR A 92 -6.36 7.23 15.20
CA TYR A 92 -5.32 7.64 14.29
C TYR A 92 -5.66 8.99 13.68
N THR A 93 -4.70 9.91 13.78
CA THR A 93 -4.75 11.22 13.15
C THR A 93 -3.71 11.26 12.03
N PRO A 94 -4.12 11.45 10.76
CA PRO A 94 -3.18 11.54 9.64
C PRO A 94 -2.15 12.66 9.80
N GLN A 95 -0.94 12.41 9.33
CA GLN A 95 0.15 13.38 9.29
C GLN A 95 0.62 13.62 7.86
N GLU A 96 1.15 14.82 7.61
CA GLU A 96 1.70 15.19 6.31
C GLU A 96 2.76 14.16 5.86
N GLY A 97 2.58 13.61 4.68
CA GLY A 97 3.45 12.61 4.10
C GLY A 97 3.14 11.17 4.48
N ASP A 98 2.04 10.92 5.21
CA ASP A 98 1.52 9.57 5.38
C ASP A 98 1.05 8.99 4.05
N ASN A 99 1.37 7.73 3.80
CA ASN A 99 0.97 6.98 2.62
C ASN A 99 0.21 5.71 3.03
N LEU A 100 -1.02 5.59 2.56
CA LEU A 100 -1.88 4.44 2.74
C LEU A 100 -1.91 3.62 1.45
N VAL A 101 -1.50 2.36 1.54
CA VAL A 101 -1.55 1.39 0.44
C VAL A 101 -2.55 0.30 0.76
N ILE A 102 -3.46 -0.02 -0.16
CA ILE A 102 -4.45 -1.09 -0.03
C ILE A 102 -4.26 -2.08 -1.18
N GLN A 103 -4.07 -3.37 -0.89
CA GLN A 103 -3.83 -4.38 -1.92
C GLN A 103 -4.62 -5.66 -1.66
N ASP A 104 -4.91 -6.38 -2.74
CA ASP A 104 -5.42 -7.74 -2.66
C ASP A 104 -4.32 -8.66 -2.08
N ALA A 105 -4.64 -9.43 -1.03
CA ALA A 105 -3.66 -10.31 -0.38
C ALA A 105 -3.06 -11.38 -1.30
N HIS A 106 -3.76 -11.73 -2.39
CA HIS A 106 -3.34 -12.72 -3.38
C HIS A 106 -2.76 -12.08 -4.65
N LYS A 107 -3.11 -10.82 -4.95
CA LYS A 107 -2.62 -10.06 -6.12
C LYS A 107 -1.90 -8.78 -5.69
N LYS A 108 -0.68 -8.94 -5.18
CA LYS A 108 0.13 -7.83 -4.64
C LYS A 108 0.41 -6.68 -5.61
N TRP A 109 0.42 -6.97 -6.91
CA TRP A 109 0.70 -6.00 -7.97
C TRP A 109 -0.47 -5.04 -8.22
N ILE A 110 -1.69 -5.41 -7.81
CA ILE A 110 -2.89 -4.59 -7.97
C ILE A 110 -3.23 -3.94 -6.63
N TYR A 111 -3.03 -2.63 -6.55
CA TYR A 111 -3.18 -1.87 -5.31
C TYR A 111 -3.75 -0.46 -5.53
N LEU A 112 -4.33 0.10 -4.47
CA LEU A 112 -4.68 1.52 -4.35
C LEU A 112 -3.64 2.21 -3.47
N SER A 113 -3.40 3.50 -3.70
CA SER A 113 -2.45 4.30 -2.92
C SER A 113 -2.99 5.72 -2.72
N PHE A 114 -2.80 6.23 -1.50
CA PHE A 114 -3.27 7.56 -1.09
C PHE A 114 -2.23 8.23 -0.22
N ILE A 115 -1.97 9.51 -0.46
CA ILE A 115 -1.04 10.31 0.33
C ILE A 115 -1.85 11.35 1.12
N PHE A 116 -1.52 11.55 2.39
CA PHE A 116 -2.04 12.65 3.17
C PHE A 116 -1.15 13.88 2.95
N GLN A 117 -1.68 14.88 2.26
CA GLN A 117 -0.98 16.13 2.00
C GLN A 117 -1.93 17.32 2.04
N ASN A 118 -1.42 18.49 2.43
CA ASN A 118 -2.21 19.72 2.56
C ASN A 118 -3.46 19.55 3.47
N GLY A 119 -3.39 18.66 4.46
CA GLY A 119 -4.49 18.39 5.38
C GLY A 119 -5.61 17.49 4.85
N ALA A 120 -5.44 16.84 3.70
CA ALA A 120 -6.40 15.88 3.17
C ALA A 120 -5.71 14.65 2.55
N TRP A 121 -6.43 13.53 2.49
CA TRP A 121 -6.02 12.40 1.66
C TRP A 121 -6.24 12.74 0.19
N GLU A 122 -5.26 12.41 -0.64
CA GLU A 122 -5.29 12.58 -2.09
C GLU A 122 -4.84 11.30 -2.80
N LYS A 123 -5.27 11.13 -4.06
CA LYS A 123 -4.76 10.05 -4.92
C LYS A 123 -3.28 10.30 -5.16
N GLY A 124 -2.44 9.35 -4.76
CA GLY A 124 -1.01 9.58 -4.80
C GLY A 124 -0.23 8.38 -4.34
N HIS A 125 1.04 8.36 -4.68
CA HIS A 125 1.96 7.31 -4.29
C HIS A 125 3.38 7.85 -4.31
N TYR A 126 4.20 7.40 -3.38
CA TYR A 126 5.62 7.73 -3.40
C TYR A 126 6.35 6.79 -4.33
N ASN A 127 6.93 7.34 -5.38
CA ASN A 127 7.85 6.60 -6.23
C ASN A 127 9.23 6.60 -5.56
N PRO A 128 9.76 5.44 -5.13
CA PRO A 128 11.11 5.36 -4.57
C PRO A 128 12.18 5.84 -5.58
N PHE A 129 11.93 5.77 -6.88
CA PHE A 129 12.86 6.18 -7.93
C PHE A 129 12.86 7.71 -8.21
N ASP A 130 11.70 8.36 -8.20
CA ASP A 130 11.60 9.81 -8.51
C ASP A 130 12.24 10.67 -7.41
N ILE A 131 12.23 10.19 -6.16
CA ILE A 131 12.88 10.87 -5.05
C ILE A 131 14.40 10.90 -5.26
N ILE A 132 15.00 9.77 -5.65
CA ILE A 132 16.44 9.70 -5.93
C ILE A 132 16.79 10.60 -7.11
N GLN A 133 15.98 10.60 -8.17
CA GLN A 133 16.21 11.43 -9.34
C GLN A 133 16.13 12.94 -8.99
N THR A 134 15.13 13.35 -8.21
CA THR A 134 14.97 14.75 -7.79
C THR A 134 16.10 15.19 -6.86
N LEU A 135 16.52 14.35 -5.92
CA LEU A 135 17.67 14.61 -5.04
C LEU A 135 18.99 14.68 -5.83
N THR A 136 19.14 13.87 -6.88
CA THR A 136 20.31 13.92 -7.79
C THR A 136 20.31 15.21 -8.61
N MET A 137 19.17 15.61 -9.17
CA MET A 137 19.05 16.85 -9.95
C MET A 137 19.25 18.11 -9.10
N ASN A 138 18.87 18.07 -7.82
CA ASN A 138 19.09 19.16 -6.87
C ASN A 138 20.52 19.18 -6.28
N GLY A 139 21.37 18.21 -6.65
CA GLY A 139 22.76 18.12 -6.16
C GLY A 139 22.90 17.65 -4.72
N GLU A 140 21.82 17.14 -4.12
CA GLU A 140 21.78 16.65 -2.75
C GLU A 140 22.32 15.21 -2.62
N VAL A 141 22.43 14.48 -3.75
CA VAL A 141 23.05 13.15 -3.86
C VAL A 141 24.00 13.12 -5.06
N LYS A 142 25.21 12.56 -4.90
CA LYS A 142 26.19 12.37 -5.98
C LYS A 142 26.19 10.93 -6.46
N GLN A 143 25.98 10.73 -7.76
CA GLN A 143 26.13 9.43 -8.40
C GLN A 143 27.62 9.10 -8.55
N ILE A 144 28.10 8.08 -7.83
CA ILE A 144 29.46 7.57 -7.96
C ILE A 144 29.44 6.44 -8.99
N PHE A 145 30.01 6.67 -10.17
CA PHE A 145 30.24 5.61 -11.15
C PHE A 145 31.51 4.85 -10.78
N SER A 146 31.38 3.57 -10.43
CA SER A 146 32.52 2.65 -10.35
C SER A 146 32.68 1.93 -11.69
N TYR A 147 33.81 2.16 -12.35
CA TYR A 147 34.26 1.45 -13.56
C TYR A 147 34.90 0.11 -13.21
#